data_AF-A0A8S2SCZ1-F1
#
_entry.id   AF-A0A8S2SCZ1-F1
#
_cell.length_a   1.000
_cell.length_b   1.000
_cell.length_c   1.000
_cell.angle_alpha   90.00
_cell.angle_beta   90.00
_cell.angle_gamma   90.00
#
_symmetry.space_group_name_H-M   'P 1'
#
loop_
_entity.id
_entity.type
_entity.pdbx_description
1 polymer ?
#
loop_
_entity_poly.entity_id
_entity_poly.type
_entity_poly.pdbx_seq_one_letter_code
_entity_poly.pdbx_strand_id
1 'polypeptide(L)'
;MVAFVKRVDLEIPDNRITEALTKVGLDVVNVTRLNRKEGNIPTSTIKITFKDAHNRNTFIHTGLQVDSMHFNAEAASQNKKPVQCYICLQYNHV
;
A
#
# COMPACT_ATOMS: atom_id res chain seq x y z
N MET A 1 -7.24 6.47 4.64
CA MET A 1 -6.30 6.78 3.53
C MET A 1 -5.38 5.59 3.30
N VAL A 2 -4.87 5.33 2.08
CA VAL A 2 -4.11 4.10 1.77
C VAL A 2 -2.73 4.38 1.20
N ALA A 3 -1.73 3.63 1.65
CA ALA A 3 -0.40 3.54 1.04
C ALA A 3 -0.02 2.06 0.80
N PHE A 4 0.94 1.85 -0.09
CA PHE A 4 1.49 0.55 -0.43
C PHE A 4 2.99 0.53 -0.19
N VAL A 5 3.50 -0.60 0.29
CA VAL A 5 4.93 -0.85 0.43
C VAL A 5 5.26 -2.11 -0.35
N LYS A 6 6.27 -2.05 -1.20
CA LYS A 6 6.68 -3.17 -2.06
C LYS A 6 8.01 -3.75 -1.57
N ARG A 7 8.28 -4.99 -1.99
CA ARG A 7 9.51 -5.75 -1.71
C ARG A 7 9.76 -6.00 -0.22
N VAL A 8 8.69 -6.05 0.58
CA VAL A 8 8.80 -6.44 1.99
C VAL A 8 8.95 -7.94 2.08
N ASP A 9 9.93 -8.38 2.86
CA ASP A 9 10.21 -9.79 3.07
C ASP A 9 8.94 -10.53 3.54
N LEU A 10 8.77 -11.77 3.07
CA LEU A 10 7.67 -12.64 3.48
C LEU A 10 7.88 -13.16 4.91
N GLU A 11 9.13 -13.20 5.37
CA GLU A 11 9.47 -13.62 6.74
C GLU A 11 9.07 -12.58 7.79
N ILE A 12 8.92 -11.31 7.41
CA ILE A 12 8.47 -10.25 8.32
C ILE A 12 6.96 -10.36 8.52
N PRO A 13 6.48 -10.71 9.74
CA PRO A 13 5.06 -10.88 9.98
C PRO A 13 4.33 -9.54 10.13
N ASP A 14 3.03 -9.54 9.80
CA ASP A 14 2.20 -8.32 9.75
C ASP A 14 2.09 -7.61 11.11
N ASN A 15 2.18 -8.35 12.22
CA ASN A 15 2.22 -7.78 13.58
C ASN A 15 3.47 -6.93 13.82
N ARG A 16 4.65 -7.37 13.35
CA ARG A 16 5.91 -6.63 13.47
C ARG A 16 5.88 -5.32 12.69
N ILE A 17 5.27 -5.35 11.51
CA ILE A 17 5.06 -4.15 10.69
C ILE A 17 4.14 -3.17 11.42
N THR A 18 3.05 -3.67 12.01
CA THR A 18 2.11 -2.85 12.78
C THR A 18 2.80 -2.21 13.99
N GLU A 19 3.56 -2.98 14.76
CA GLU A 19 4.34 -2.48 15.90
C GLU A 19 5.33 -1.39 15.50
N ALA A 20 6.06 -1.58 14.38
CA ALA A 20 7.01 -0.59 13.89
C ALA A 20 6.33 0.73 13.55
N LEU A 21 5.17 0.69 12.89
CA LEU A 21 4.40 1.88 12.53
C LEU A 21 3.85 2.60 13.76
N THR A 22 3.33 1.86 14.75
CA THR A 22 2.82 2.44 16.00
C THR A 22 3.93 3.07 16.83
N LYS A 23 5.14 2.49 16.84
CA LYS A 23 6.31 3.07 17.54
C LYS A 23 6.75 4.41 16.98
N VAL A 24 6.55 4.64 15.68
CA VAL A 24 6.83 5.92 15.01
C VAL A 24 5.71 6.95 15.29
N GLY A 25 4.62 6.54 15.93
CA GLY A 25 3.49 7.41 16.27
C GLY A 25 2.52 7.62 15.10
N LEU A 26 2.51 6.73 14.11
CA LEU A 26 1.58 6.81 12.98
C LEU A 26 0.24 6.16 13.35
N ASP A 27 -0.85 6.87 13.07
CA ASP A 27 -2.22 6.37 13.27
C ASP A 27 -2.63 5.41 12.14
N VAL A 28 -2.26 4.14 12.32
CA VAL A 28 -2.59 3.04 11.42
C VAL A 28 -3.90 2.37 11.84
N VAL A 29 -4.81 2.23 10.88
CA VAL A 29 -6.11 1.56 11.04
C VAL A 29 -6.00 0.07 10.72
N ASN A 30 -5.26 -0.29 9.67
CA ASN A 30 -5.14 -1.67 9.23
C ASN A 30 -3.86 -1.88 8.40
N VAL A 31 -3.18 -3.00 8.62
CA VAL A 31 -2.05 -3.50 7.82
C VAL A 31 -2.46 -4.84 7.24
N THR A 32 -2.35 -4.98 5.91
CA THR A 32 -2.73 -6.23 5.24
C THR A 32 -1.73 -6.54 4.13
N ARG A 33 -1.13 -7.72 4.18
CA ARG A 33 -0.33 -8.24 3.08
C ARG A 33 -1.23 -8.64 1.91
N LEU A 34 -0.86 -8.23 0.71
CA LEU A 34 -1.61 -8.58 -0.49
C LEU A 34 -1.28 -9.99 -0.93
N ASN A 35 -2.29 -10.73 -1.37
CA ASN A 35 -2.13 -12.07 -1.91
C ASN A 35 -2.29 -12.06 -3.44
N ARG A 36 -1.63 -12.98 -4.14
CA ARG A 36 -1.88 -13.18 -5.58
C ARG A 36 -3.32 -13.66 -5.78
N LYS A 37 -3.92 -13.23 -6.90
CA LYS A 37 -5.25 -13.67 -7.32
C LYS A 37 -5.33 -15.19 -7.50
N GLU A 38 -4.23 -15.80 -7.95
CA GLU A 38 -4.11 -17.24 -8.11
C GLU A 38 -3.44 -17.84 -6.88
N GLY A 39 -4.18 -18.67 -6.14
CA GLY A 39 -3.62 -19.50 -5.05
C GLY A 39 -3.49 -18.83 -3.68
N ASN A 40 -3.98 -17.60 -3.50
CA ASN A 40 -3.94 -16.88 -2.21
C ASN A 40 -2.53 -16.79 -1.59
N ILE A 41 -1.49 -16.81 -2.44
CA ILE A 41 -0.09 -16.80 -2.01
C ILE A 41 0.28 -15.37 -1.59
N PRO A 42 0.84 -15.17 -0.37
CA PRO A 42 1.25 -13.85 0.08
C PRO A 42 2.32 -13.26 -0.83
N THR A 43 2.19 -11.97 -1.10
CA THR A 43 3.16 -11.21 -1.89
C THR A 43 4.03 -10.35 -1.00
N SER A 44 5.15 -9.88 -1.55
CA SER A 44 6.01 -8.88 -0.93
C SER A 44 5.42 -7.47 -0.95
N THR A 45 4.10 -7.33 -1.12
CA THR A 45 3.40 -6.05 -1.13
C THR A 45 2.44 -5.95 0.03
N ILE A 46 2.53 -4.88 0.81
CA ILE A 46 1.67 -4.61 1.95
C ILE A 46 0.83 -3.36 1.66
N LYS A 47 -0.45 -3.45 2.01
CA LYS A 47 -1.39 -2.35 2.02
C LYS A 47 -1.52 -1.84 3.44
N ILE A 48 -1.32 -0.55 3.63
CA ILE A 48 -1.46 0.11 4.94
C ILE A 48 -2.56 1.16 4.83
N THR A 49 -3.52 1.09 5.75
CA THR A 49 -4.62 2.02 5.89
C THR A 49 -4.38 2.92 7.08
N PHE A 50 -4.37 4.22 6.85
CA PHE A 50 -4.20 5.27 7.85
C PHE A 50 -5.52 5.96 8.15
N LYS A 51 -5.62 6.52 9.36
CA LYS A 51 -6.78 7.29 9.81
C LYS A 51 -7.01 8.54 8.95
N ASP A 52 -5.94 9.25 8.63
CA ASP A 52 -5.98 10.50 7.86
C ASP A 52 -4.91 10.58 6.75
N ALA A 53 -4.96 11.67 5.97
CA ALA A 53 -4.03 11.90 4.88
C ALA A 53 -2.67 12.42 5.34
N HIS A 54 -2.61 13.06 6.52
CA HIS A 54 -1.38 13.58 7.09
C HIS A 54 -0.43 12.44 7.45
N ASN A 55 -0.91 11.47 8.23
CA ASN A 55 -0.18 10.24 8.59
C ASN A 55 0.27 9.47 7.35
N ARG A 56 -0.61 9.32 6.34
CA ARG A 56 -0.25 8.69 5.07
C ARG A 56 0.90 9.43 4.37
N ASN A 57 0.81 10.76 4.26
CA ASN A 57 1.83 11.55 3.56
C ASN A 57 3.17 11.52 4.28
N THR A 58 3.16 11.69 5.61
CA THR A 58 4.35 11.53 6.45
C THR A 58 4.98 10.17 6.21
N PHE A 59 4.19 9.10 6.24
CA PHE A 59 4.68 7.75 5.98
C PHE A 59 5.25 7.56 4.57
N ILE A 60 4.64 8.14 3.53
CA ILE A 60 5.17 8.07 2.16
C ILE A 60 6.55 8.74 2.06
N HIS A 61 6.76 9.85 2.78
CA HIS A 61 8.04 10.55 2.78
C HIS A 61 9.12 9.84 3.60
N THR A 62 8.74 9.19 4.71
CA THR A 62 9.70 8.51 5.60
C THR A 62 9.97 7.06 5.19
N GLY A 63 9.03 6.41 4.52
CA GLY A 63 9.06 4.99 4.22
C GLY A 63 8.76 4.10 5.43
N LEU A 64 8.88 2.79 5.21
CA LEU A 64 8.77 1.76 6.25
C LEU A 64 10.16 1.32 6.67
N GLN A 65 10.42 1.29 7.97
CA GLN A 65 11.63 0.71 8.54
C GLN A 65 11.28 -0.42 9.52
N VAL A 66 11.77 -1.62 9.27
CA VAL A 66 11.57 -2.81 10.12
C VAL A 66 12.86 -3.60 10.14
N ASP A 67 13.33 -4.01 11.32
CA ASP A 67 14.53 -4.84 11.51
C ASP A 67 15.76 -4.31 10.74
N SER A 68 15.96 -2.99 10.78
CA SER A 68 17.02 -2.25 10.06
C SER A 68 16.92 -2.25 8.53
N MET A 69 15.88 -2.85 7.96
CA MET A 69 15.56 -2.77 6.53
C MET A 69 14.68 -1.57 6.25
N HIS A 70 14.91 -0.91 5.11
CA HIS A 70 14.12 0.24 4.66
C HIS A 70 13.37 -0.12 3.38
N PHE A 71 12.08 0.20 3.35
CA PHE A 71 11.20 -0.06 2.22
C PHE A 71 10.50 1.22 1.80
N ASN A 72 10.46 1.45 0.49
CA ASN A 72 9.79 2.62 -0.08
C ASN A 72 8.27 2.45 -0.02
N ALA A 73 7.61 3.51 0.41
CA ALA A 73 6.16 3.61 0.44
C ALA A 73 5.65 4.46 -0.74
N GLU A 74 4.54 4.03 -1.33
CA GLU A 74 3.88 4.70 -2.43
C GLU A 74 2.42 5.01 -2.05
N ALA A 75 1.90 6.16 -2.47
CA ALA A 75 0.47 6.43 -2.34
C ALA A 75 -0.34 5.45 -3.19
N ALA A 76 -1.56 5.12 -2.75
CA ALA A 76 -2.54 4.51 -3.64
C ALA A 76 -2.87 5.48 -4.79
N SER A 77 -2.22 5.30 -5.95
CA SER A 77 -2.53 6.07 -7.15
C SER A 77 -3.73 5.46 -7.86
N GLN A 78 -4.79 6.25 -8.08
CA GLN A 78 -5.77 5.89 -9.11
C GLN A 78 -5.08 5.87 -10.46
N ASN A 79 -5.46 4.91 -11.31
CA ASN A 79 -4.93 4.78 -12.66
C ASN A 79 -5.21 6.10 -13.41
N LYS A 80 -4.16 6.87 -13.72
CA LYS A 80 -4.31 8.17 -14.39
C LYS A 80 -4.72 8.06 -15.86
N LYS A 81 -4.63 6.84 -16.42
CA LYS A 81 -5.17 6.58 -17.75
C LYS A 81 -6.69 6.50 -17.62
N PRO A 82 -7.46 7.32 -18.36
CA PRO A 82 -8.89 7.07 -18.46
C PRO A 82 -9.06 5.63 -18.95
N VAL A 83 -9.76 4.82 -18.17
CA VAL A 83 -10.24 3.53 -18.67
C VAL A 83 -11.29 3.90 -19.70
N GLN A 84 -10.92 3.93 -20.97
CA GLN A 84 -11.87 4.11 -22.05
C GLN A 84 -12.86 2.94 -21.93
N CYS A 85 -14.11 3.28 -21.61
CA CYS A 85 -15.16 2.29 -21.49
C CYS A 85 -15.33 1.57 -22.84
N TYR A 86 -15.72 0.28 -22.86
CA TYR A 86 -15.90 -0.47 -24.12
C TYR A 86 -16.84 0.27 -25.11
N ILE A 87 -17.88 0.92 -24.59
CA ILE A 87 -18.82 1.76 -25.34
C ILE A 87 -18.11 2.97 -25.97
N CYS A 88 -17.21 3.62 -25.23
CA CYS A 88 -16.41 4.75 -25.67
C CYS A 88 -15.43 4.36 -26.79
N LEU A 89 -14.99 3.09 -26.83
CA LEU A 89 -14.12 2.52 -27.85
C LEU A 89 -14.88 2.15 -29.13
N GLN A 90 -16.15 1.78 -29.01
CA GLN A 90 -17.03 1.43 -30.14
C GLN A 90 -17.71 2.64 -30.79
N TYR A 91 -18.13 3.63 -30.01
CA TYR A 91 -19.03 4.70 -30.48
C TYR A 91 -18.45 6.11 -30.41
N ASN A 92 -17.15 6.26 -30.09
CA ASN A 92 -16.42 7.53 -30.11
C ASN A 92 -17.16 8.69 -29.41
N HIS A 93 -17.78 8.39 -28.26
CA HIS A 93 -18.57 9.35 -27.51
C HIS A 93 -17.64 10.36 -26.84
N VAL A 94 -17.69 11.62 -27.28
CA VAL A 94 -17.00 12.76 -26.66
C VAL A 94 -17.84 13.29 -25.50
#